data_AF-A0A512BT98-F1
#
_entry.id   AF-A0A512BT98-F1
#
_cell.length_a   1.000
_cell.length_b   1.000
_cell.length_c   1.000
_cell.angle_alpha   90.00
_cell.angle_beta   90.00
_cell.angle_gamma   90.00
#
_symmetry.space_group_name_H-M   'P 1'
#
loop_
_entity.id
_entity.type
_entity.pdbx_description
1 polymer ?
#
loop_
_entity_poly.entity_id
_entity_poly.type
_entity_poly.pdbx_seq_one_letter_code
_entity_poly.pdbx_strand_id
1 'polypeptide(L)' 'MKQALTAAGIDLPYPTNVVLLHDQTEEADGDRRRQREGWPPEVDPAPSRHMNEVVVDEKNRPARAGA' A
#
# COMPACT_ATOMS: atom_id res chain seq x y z
N MET A 1 13.32 -32.06 -13.18
CA MET A 1 13.30 -30.60 -12.97
C MET A 1 13.86 -30.21 -11.59
N LYS A 2 13.19 -30.55 -10.47
CA LYS A 2 13.62 -30.20 -9.10
C LYS A 2 15.08 -30.56 -8.78
N GLN A 3 15.47 -31.80 -9.04
CA GLN A 3 16.84 -32.30 -8.77
C GLN A 3 17.93 -31.55 -9.55
N ALA A 4 17.63 -31.14 -10.79
CA ALA A 4 18.57 -30.40 -11.62
C ALA A 4 18.79 -28.97 -11.11
N LEU A 5 17.73 -28.32 -10.63
CA LEU A 5 17.81 -26.97 -10.04
C LEU A 5 18.59 -26.99 -8.72
N THR A 6 18.34 -27.99 -7.85
CA THR A 6 19.10 -28.17 -6.61
C THR A 6 20.59 -28.43 -6.88
N ALA A 7 20.92 -29.27 -7.87
CA ALA A 7 22.31 -29.54 -8.25
C ALA A 7 23.03 -28.30 -8.82
N ALA A 8 22.29 -27.40 -9.47
CA ALA A 8 22.79 -26.14 -9.99
C ALA A 8 22.86 -25.01 -8.94
N GLY A 9 22.47 -25.28 -7.68
CA GLY A 9 22.42 -24.27 -6.61
C GLY A 9 21.34 -23.20 -6.82
N ILE A 10 20.34 -23.48 -7.66
CA ILE A 10 19.22 -22.58 -7.90
C ILE A 10 18.19 -22.79 -6.80
N ASP A 11 17.93 -21.75 -6.03
CA ASP A 11 16.96 -21.81 -4.94
C ASP A 11 15.55 -22.03 -5.49
N LEU A 12 14.79 -22.87 -4.78
CA LEU A 12 13.42 -23.17 -5.16
C LEU A 12 12.51 -22.11 -4.53
N PRO A 13 11.58 -21.51 -5.27
CA PRO A 13 10.75 -20.45 -4.74
C PRO A 13 9.83 -21.00 -3.65
N TYR A 14 10.05 -20.54 -2.42
CA TYR A 14 9.03 -20.58 -1.38
C TYR A 14 8.07 -19.41 -1.58
N PRO A 15 6.78 -19.53 -1.19
CA PRO A 15 5.87 -18.41 -1.17
C PRO A 15 6.47 -17.28 -0.34
N THR A 16 6.86 -16.20 -1.02
CA THR A 16 7.47 -15.03 -0.39
C THR A 16 6.43 -13.92 -0.39
N ASN A 17 6.11 -13.40 0.79
CA ASN A 17 5.24 -12.25 0.95
C ASN A 17 6.09 -11.01 1.23
N VAL A 18 5.93 -9.96 0.43
CA VAL A 18 6.51 -8.65 0.70
C VAL A 18 5.42 -7.79 1.30
N VAL A 19 5.60 -7.37 2.56
CA VAL A 19 4.67 -6.47 3.25
C VAL A 19 5.31 -5.10 3.37
N LEU A 20 4.64 -4.09 2.80
CA LEU A 20 5.03 -2.70 2.97
C LEU A 20 4.25 -2.13 4.17
N LEU A 21 4.96 -1.84 5.26
CA LEU A 21 4.38 -1.19 6.43
C LEU A 21 4.64 0.30 6.33
N HIS A 22 3.57 1.10 6.36
CA HIS A 22 3.65 2.57 6.39
C HIS A 22 2.76 3.07 7.53
N ASP A 23 3.23 4.06 8.26
CA ASP A 23 2.36 4.85 9.12
C ASP A 23 1.48 5.73 8.25
N GLN A 24 0.16 5.59 8.36
CA GLN A 24 -0.82 6.40 7.65
C GLN A 24 -1.42 7.50 8.55
N THR A 25 -0.82 7.72 9.72
CA THR A 25 -1.24 8.75 10.69
C THR A 25 -0.24 9.90 10.79
N GLU A 26 0.82 9.87 10.00
CA GLU A 26 1.82 10.94 9.97
C GLU A 26 1.17 12.29 9.64
N GLU A 27 1.55 13.35 10.36
CA GLU A 27 0.99 14.70 10.17
C GLU A 27 1.23 15.26 8.76
N ALA A 28 2.26 14.77 8.07
CA ALA A 28 2.60 15.11 6.70
C ALA A 28 1.88 14.24 5.65
N ASP A 29 1.15 13.20 6.07
CA ASP A 29 0.46 12.32 5.12
C ASP A 29 -0.63 13.08 4.36
N GLY A 30 -0.53 13.07 3.02
CA GLY A 30 -1.40 13.84 2.13
C GLY A 30 -0.82 15.17 1.62
N ASP A 31 0.24 15.70 2.26
CA ASP A 31 0.98 16.86 1.77
C ASP A 31 2.20 16.42 0.95
N ARG A 32 2.04 16.34 -0.38
CA ARG A 32 3.12 15.94 -1.30
C ARG A 32 4.31 16.91 -1.38
N ARG A 33 4.18 18.11 -0.80
CA ARG A 33 5.31 19.06 -0.72
C ARG A 33 6.25 18.70 0.42
N ARG A 34 5.80 17.88 1.36
CA ARG A 34 6.59 17.37 2.47
C ARG A 34 7.19 16.01 2.08
N GLN A 35 8.32 15.69 2.69
CA GLN A 35 8.97 14.39 2.51
C GLN A 35 7.99 13.29 2.93
N ARG A 36 7.82 12.26 2.10
CA ARG A 36 7.43 10.93 2.62
C ARG A 36 8.71 10.23 3.05
N GLU A 37 8.65 9.42 4.11
CA GLU A 37 9.81 8.67 4.61
C GLU A 37 10.64 8.06 3.46
N GLY A 38 11.93 8.41 3.40
CA GLY A 38 12.89 7.85 2.45
C GLY A 38 12.87 8.43 1.03
N TRP A 39 11.99 9.37 0.69
CA TRP A 39 11.95 10.01 -0.63
C TRP A 39 12.28 11.50 -0.56
N PRO A 40 13.15 12.04 -1.45
CA PRO A 40 13.43 13.46 -1.52
C PRO A 40 12.20 14.26 -1.97
N PRO A 41 12.13 15.56 -1.64
CA PRO A 41 10.97 16.38 -1.96
C PRO A 41 11.03 16.76 -3.44
N GLU A 42 9.87 16.88 -4.07
CA GLU A 42 9.77 17.42 -5.41
C GLU A 42 9.71 18.96 -5.37
N VAL A 43 10.42 19.63 -6.29
CA VAL A 43 10.46 21.11 -6.38
C VAL A 43 9.15 21.68 -6.93
N ASP A 44 8.45 20.92 -7.78
CA ASP A 44 7.16 21.28 -8.38
C ASP A 44 6.18 20.09 -8.34
N PRO A 45 5.61 19.78 -7.16
CA PRO A 45 4.78 18.59 -7.00
C PRO A 45 3.42 18.76 -7.69
N ALA A 46 3.03 17.75 -8.47
CA ALA A 46 1.69 17.68 -9.04
C ALA A 46 0.61 17.75 -7.94
N PRO A 47 -0.54 18.42 -8.19
CA PRO A 47 -1.57 18.63 -7.18
C PRO A 47 -2.05 17.32 -6.57
N SER A 48 -2.26 17.32 -5.25
CA SER A 48 -2.89 16.22 -4.53
C SER A 48 -4.16 15.80 -5.24
N ARG A 49 -4.37 14.49 -5.44
CA ARG A 49 -5.66 14.01 -5.97
C ARG A 49 -6.74 14.45 -4.99
N HIS A 50 -7.90 14.89 -5.48
CA HIS A 50 -9.05 15.14 -4.60
C HIS A 50 -9.29 13.90 -3.75
N MET A 51 -9.53 14.08 -2.45
CA MET A 51 -9.95 12.96 -1.62
C MET A 51 -11.27 12.45 -2.20
N ASN A 52 -11.35 11.16 -2.47
CA ASN A 52 -12.61 10.56 -2.86
C ASN A 52 -13.55 10.69 -1.66
N GLU A 53 -14.61 11.47 -1.79
CA GLU A 53 -15.69 11.50 -0.80
C GLU A 53 -16.45 10.17 -0.93
N VAL A 54 -16.28 9.29 0.06
CA VAL A 54 -17.15 8.12 0.19
C VAL A 54 -18.46 8.61 0.78
N VAL A 55 -19.40 8.99 -0.08
CA VAL A 55 -20.78 9.24 0.35
C VAL A 55 -21.38 7.89 0.72
N VAL A 56 -21.46 7.62 2.02
CA VAL A 56 -22.21 6.46 2.53
C VAL A 56 -23.69 6.80 2.41
N ASP A 57 -24.30 6.45 1.29
CA ASP A 57 -25.77 6.47 1.17
C ASP A 57 -26.34 5.55 2.26
N GLU A 58 -27.27 6.08 3.04
CA GLU A 58 -27.95 5.34 4.09
C GLU A 58 -28.68 4.10 3.53
N LYS A 59 -29.04 4.13 2.24
CA LYS A 59 -29.62 3.00 1.50
C LYS A 59 -28.65 1.86 1.22
N ASN A 60 -27.34 2.10 1.30
CA ASN A 60 -26.29 1.10 1.01
C ASN A 60 -25.53 0.65 2.27
N ARG A 61 -26.07 0.96 3.46
CA ARG A 61 -25.50 0.50 4.73
C ARG A 61 -25.70 -1.02 4.81
N PRO A 62 -24.64 -1.86 4.88
CA PRO A 62 -24.83 -3.28 5.04
C PRO A 62 -25.60 -3.52 6.33
N ALA A 63 -26.68 -4.28 6.25
CA ALA A 63 -27.46 -4.65 7.42
C ALA A 63 -26.51 -5.23 8.47
N ARG A 64 -26.53 -4.69 9.69
CA ARG A 64 -25.75 -5.25 10.79
C ARG A 64 -26.19 -6.71 10.95
N ALA A 65 -25.30 -7.64 10.64
CA ALA A 65 -25.51 -9.05 10.95
C ALA A 65 -25.60 -9.15 12.48
N GLY A 66 -26.83 -9.28 12.97
CA GLY A 66 -27.12 -9.51 14.38
C GLY A 66 -26.62 -10.89 14.80
N ALA A 67 -26.12 -10.94 16.03
CA ALA A 67 -25.69 -12.12 16.77
C ALA A 67 -26.83 -13.11 17.04
#